data_AF-A0A8T4ZSZ8-F1
#
_entry.id   AF-A0A8T4ZSZ8-F1
#
_cell.length_a   1.000
_cell.length_b   1.000
_cell.length_c   1.000
_cell.angle_alpha   90.00
_cell.angle_beta   90.00
_cell.angle_gamma   90.00
#
_symmetry.space_group_name_H-M   'P 1'
#
loop_
_entity.id
_entity.type
_entity.pdbx_description
1 polymer ?
#
loop_
_entity_poly.entity_id
_entity_poly.type
_entity_poly.pdbx_seq_one_letter_code
_entity_poly.pdbx_strand_id
1 'polypeptide(L)'
;MSIKNLRYAAAALLAVLLVSTVAQAFPTVPASFGDEERKAEIIVNNASKAEERVIALVDRIKANETLINLINDSEFKDAFWGNVSLIKNGSDLLDEAEADLKDGNYTDAISEAMEAMGIFKNVWVNIHGILCALGITEAEAEGKPEVQAQGLLVAINRSLERIKRIEGLAEGLEIKALLDAKALLNLTEVKSLLEQGNVSDVAHMLAEANKLIAEAHKALKANAEAKMAERMERFRIRIMERLEAMVGKLNEADLDEIIGEMGFRNMGEFRQALNNLIKEAREHAEAGEMGYALGKLKNLGEKFKGFARRFVARTVPPEAQEENPALEVWVEKRALKNQVVLSITVKNTGNCDIEFPNAALGLVIEKNVTGEWIPYYKPVSVQVLVNLEPGESKEITIRIVKPDEGDYRATVNGWSKITLKPVTASAEFSIP
;
A
#
# COMPACT_ATOMS: atom_id res chain seq x y z
N MET A 1 34.47 28.53 13.11
CA MET A 1 33.08 28.84 12.67
C MET A 1 32.34 29.36 13.90
N SER A 2 31.80 30.59 13.87
CA SER A 2 31.27 31.26 15.08
C SER A 2 30.06 30.51 15.66
N ILE A 3 29.98 30.39 16.99
CA ILE A 3 28.87 29.77 17.76
C ILE A 3 27.51 30.40 17.40
N LYS A 4 27.50 31.65 16.90
CA LYS A 4 26.28 32.29 16.38
C LYS A 4 25.76 31.63 15.10
N ASN A 5 26.63 31.10 14.22
CA ASN A 5 26.24 30.47 12.95
C ASN A 5 25.72 29.03 13.12
N LEU A 6 26.04 28.36 14.24
CA LEU A 6 25.54 27.01 14.55
C LEU A 6 24.10 27.05 15.11
N ARG A 7 23.71 28.18 15.74
CA ARG A 7 22.36 28.39 16.30
C ARG A 7 21.31 28.73 15.24
N TYR A 8 21.70 29.44 14.18
CA TYR A 8 20.82 29.63 13.02
C TYR A 8 20.59 28.34 12.21
N ALA A 9 21.52 27.37 12.27
CA ALA A 9 21.37 26.07 11.61
C ALA A 9 20.34 25.17 12.31
N ALA A 10 20.21 25.24 13.64
CA ALA A 10 19.20 24.49 14.41
C ALA A 10 17.78 25.01 14.19
N ALA A 11 17.59 26.34 14.13
CA ALA A 11 16.31 26.96 13.79
C ALA A 11 15.93 26.71 12.30
N ALA A 12 16.91 26.68 11.40
CA ALA A 12 16.68 26.31 9.99
C ALA A 12 16.39 24.81 9.81
N LEU A 13 16.97 23.92 10.61
CA LEU A 13 16.68 22.46 10.57
C LEU A 13 15.29 22.12 11.10
N LEU A 14 14.80 22.84 12.10
CA LEU A 14 13.40 22.76 12.57
C LEU A 14 12.40 23.32 11.54
N ALA A 15 12.77 24.38 10.82
CA ALA A 15 11.98 24.90 9.70
C ALA A 15 11.98 23.96 8.47
N VAL A 16 13.07 23.25 8.21
CA VAL A 16 13.17 22.22 7.15
C VAL A 16 12.44 20.94 7.53
N LEU A 17 12.35 20.58 8.82
CA LEU A 17 11.53 19.48 9.33
C LEU A 17 10.02 19.75 9.26
N LEU A 18 9.60 21.02 9.25
CA LEU A 18 8.21 21.42 9.04
C LEU A 18 7.83 21.59 7.56
N VAL A 19 8.80 21.73 6.65
CA VAL A 19 8.57 21.83 5.19
C VAL A 19 8.75 20.49 4.46
N SER A 20 9.38 19.49 5.09
CA SER A 20 9.63 18.18 4.47
C SER A 20 8.46 17.19 4.55
N THR A 21 7.32 17.56 5.15
CA THR A 21 6.12 16.71 5.19
C THR A 21 5.17 16.90 4.00
N VAL A 22 5.40 17.88 3.11
CA VAL A 22 4.49 18.16 1.99
C VAL A 22 5.00 17.64 0.63
N ALA A 23 6.27 17.20 0.52
CA ALA A 23 6.85 16.88 -0.80
C ALA A 23 7.13 15.39 -1.08
N GLN A 24 6.82 14.44 -0.18
CA GLN A 24 7.10 13.01 -0.43
C GLN A 24 5.93 12.05 -0.15
N ALA A 25 4.71 12.57 -0.01
CA ALA A 25 3.49 11.77 0.01
C ALA A 25 2.68 12.01 -1.29
N PHE A 26 3.29 11.74 -2.44
CA PHE A 26 2.55 11.54 -3.68
C PHE A 26 2.86 10.15 -4.23
N PRO A 27 2.04 9.12 -3.91
CA PRO A 27 1.68 8.18 -4.94
C PRO A 27 0.76 8.91 -5.92
N THR A 28 1.21 9.11 -7.16
CA THR A 28 0.31 9.45 -8.27
C THR A 28 -0.61 8.25 -8.52
N VAL A 29 -1.80 8.27 -7.93
CA VAL A 29 -2.90 7.33 -8.18
C VAL A 29 -4.18 8.17 -8.36
N PRO A 30 -5.11 7.82 -9.28
CA PRO A 30 -6.14 8.75 -9.74
C PRO A 30 -7.17 9.06 -8.66
N ALA A 31 -7.67 10.29 -8.69
CA ALA A 31 -8.75 10.80 -7.87
C ALA A 31 -9.97 9.86 -7.84
N SER A 32 -10.31 9.38 -6.65
CA SER A 32 -11.66 8.92 -6.32
C SER A 32 -12.10 9.67 -5.07
N PHE A 33 -13.41 9.89 -4.94
CA PHE A 33 -14.10 10.76 -3.97
C PHE A 33 -13.78 10.53 -2.46
N GLY A 34 -12.94 9.56 -2.08
CA GLY A 34 -12.50 9.34 -0.69
C GLY A 34 -11.06 9.77 -0.36
N ASP A 35 -10.29 10.26 -1.33
CA ASP A 35 -8.88 10.68 -1.11
C ASP A 35 -8.78 12.14 -0.61
N GLU A 36 -9.67 13.02 -1.08
CA GLU A 36 -9.68 14.44 -0.70
C GLU A 36 -10.21 14.67 0.71
N GLU A 37 -11.28 13.97 1.11
CA GLU A 37 -11.84 14.02 2.47
C GLU A 37 -10.77 13.65 3.51
N ARG A 38 -10.13 12.49 3.33
CA ARG A 38 -9.08 12.02 4.24
C ARG A 38 -7.88 12.96 4.29
N LYS A 39 -7.54 13.57 3.16
CA LYS A 39 -6.47 14.58 3.09
C LYS A 39 -6.85 15.84 3.86
N ALA A 40 -8.08 16.33 3.71
CA ALA A 40 -8.60 17.48 4.42
C ALA A 40 -8.63 17.22 5.94
N GLU A 41 -9.15 16.08 6.39
CA GLU A 41 -9.15 15.67 7.80
C GLU A 41 -7.74 15.69 8.41
N ILE A 42 -6.75 15.16 7.69
CA ILE A 42 -5.36 15.13 8.18
C ILE A 42 -4.80 16.55 8.31
N ILE A 43 -5.07 17.43 7.35
CA ILE A 43 -4.54 18.80 7.33
C ILE A 43 -5.19 19.64 8.43
N VAL A 44 -6.51 19.60 8.56
CA VAL A 44 -7.26 20.30 9.62
C VAL A 44 -6.81 19.84 11.02
N ASN A 45 -6.68 18.52 11.24
CA ASN A 45 -6.17 17.98 12.51
C ASN A 45 -4.72 18.42 12.82
N ASN A 46 -3.88 18.61 11.80
CA ASN A 46 -2.54 19.14 12.00
C ASN A 46 -2.56 20.63 12.36
N ALA A 47 -3.48 21.40 11.79
CA ALA A 47 -3.68 22.81 12.11
C ALA A 47 -4.15 22.99 13.56
N SER A 48 -5.13 22.20 14.01
CA SER A 48 -5.57 22.17 15.42
C SER A 48 -4.43 21.85 16.38
N LYS A 49 -3.60 20.85 16.09
CA LYS A 49 -2.40 20.56 16.92
C LYS A 49 -1.37 21.66 16.91
N ALA A 50 -1.26 22.44 15.83
CA ALA A 50 -0.36 23.58 15.76
C ALA A 50 -0.87 24.72 16.65
N GLU A 51 -2.18 24.97 16.64
CA GLU A 51 -2.85 25.92 17.52
C GLU A 51 -2.62 25.56 18.99
N GLU A 52 -2.94 24.33 19.39
CA GLU A 52 -2.78 23.85 20.77
C GLU A 52 -1.36 24.11 21.31
N ARG A 53 -0.34 23.89 20.46
CA ARG A 53 1.05 24.11 20.83
C ARG A 53 1.36 25.58 21.05
N VAL A 54 0.93 26.45 20.12
CA VAL A 54 1.17 27.89 20.21
C VAL A 54 0.48 28.47 21.44
N ILE A 55 -0.77 28.08 21.70
CA ILE A 55 -1.51 28.48 22.90
C ILE A 55 -0.78 28.00 24.16
N ALA A 56 -0.37 26.73 24.21
CA ALA A 56 0.35 26.18 25.36
C ALA A 56 1.70 26.87 25.62
N LEU A 57 2.42 27.32 24.58
CA LEU A 57 3.63 28.12 24.74
C LEU A 57 3.29 29.48 25.36
N VAL A 58 2.32 30.20 24.79
CA VAL A 58 1.91 31.52 25.27
C VAL A 58 1.40 31.47 26.71
N ASP A 59 0.58 30.49 27.05
CA ASP A 59 0.02 30.34 28.39
C ASP A 59 1.11 30.03 29.42
N ARG A 60 2.11 29.21 29.07
CA ARG A 60 3.29 28.98 29.93
C ARG A 60 4.07 30.25 30.19
N ILE A 61 4.30 31.06 29.15
CA ILE A 61 4.99 32.35 29.29
C ILE A 61 4.19 33.30 30.20
N LYS A 62 2.87 33.42 29.98
CA LYS A 62 1.99 34.27 30.78
C LYS A 62 1.90 33.82 32.24
N ALA A 63 1.92 32.51 32.49
CA ALA A 63 1.88 31.94 33.83
C ALA A 63 3.21 32.10 34.59
N ASN A 64 4.32 32.39 33.90
CA ASN A 64 5.61 32.62 34.53
C ASN A 64 5.82 34.13 34.75
N GLU A 65 5.57 34.58 35.98
CA GLU A 65 5.67 36.01 36.37
C GLU A 65 7.03 36.63 36.02
N THR A 66 8.12 35.89 36.18
CA THR A 66 9.47 36.38 35.85
C THR A 66 9.61 36.64 34.35
N LEU A 67 9.14 35.71 33.50
CA LEU A 67 9.25 35.84 32.05
C LEU A 67 8.33 36.94 31.52
N ILE A 68 7.08 36.98 31.98
CA ILE A 68 6.10 37.95 31.48
C ILE A 68 6.45 39.37 31.91
N ASN A 69 7.01 39.58 33.12
CA ASN A 69 7.52 40.88 33.54
C ASN A 69 8.73 41.30 32.71
N LEU A 70 9.67 40.39 32.46
CA LEU A 70 10.82 40.67 31.60
C LEU A 70 10.41 41.08 30.18
N ILE A 71 9.40 40.43 29.61
CA ILE A 71 8.85 40.80 28.30
C ILE A 71 8.17 42.17 28.37
N ASN A 72 7.34 42.41 29.38
CA ASN A 72 6.57 43.66 29.53
C ASN A 72 7.46 44.89 29.81
N ASP A 73 8.62 44.69 30.42
CA ASP A 73 9.60 45.75 30.70
C ASP A 73 10.61 45.94 29.54
N SER A 74 10.51 45.15 28.48
CA SER A 74 11.39 45.21 27.31
C SER A 74 10.80 45.97 26.12
N GLU A 75 11.65 46.29 25.14
CA GLU A 75 11.23 46.84 23.85
C GLU A 75 10.38 45.85 23.01
N PHE A 76 10.38 44.56 23.38
CA PHE A 76 9.65 43.52 22.66
C PHE A 76 8.19 43.33 23.13
N LYS A 77 7.73 44.09 24.12
CA LYS A 77 6.36 44.01 24.66
C LYS A 77 5.30 44.04 23.55
N ASP A 78 5.31 45.08 22.72
CA ASP A 78 4.29 45.27 21.69
C ASP A 78 4.38 44.19 20.61
N ALA A 79 5.61 43.75 20.28
CA ALA A 79 5.82 42.64 19.35
C ALA A 79 5.28 41.31 19.89
N PHE A 80 5.47 41.02 21.17
CA PHE A 80 4.95 39.81 21.81
C PHE A 80 3.42 39.81 21.82
N TRP A 81 2.79 40.87 22.34
CA TRP A 81 1.34 40.97 22.40
C TRP A 81 0.68 41.05 21.02
N GLY A 82 1.35 41.65 20.04
CA GLY A 82 0.95 41.60 18.64
C GLY A 82 0.88 40.17 18.12
N ASN A 83 1.90 39.34 18.37
CA ASN A 83 1.89 37.93 17.98
C ASN A 83 0.82 37.11 18.75
N VAL A 84 0.62 37.38 20.04
CA VAL A 84 -0.46 36.75 20.82
C VAL A 84 -1.83 37.06 20.21
N SER A 85 -2.04 38.28 19.72
CA SER A 85 -3.32 38.66 19.08
C SER A 85 -3.57 37.93 17.75
N LEU A 86 -2.51 37.59 17.00
CA LEU A 86 -2.60 36.87 15.73
C LEU A 86 -3.07 35.42 15.90
N ILE A 87 -2.93 34.83 17.08
CA ILE A 87 -3.45 33.49 17.37
C ILE A 87 -4.93 33.42 17.05
N LYS A 88 -5.69 34.45 17.45
CA LYS A 88 -7.13 34.51 17.18
C LYS A 88 -7.44 34.45 15.68
N ASN A 89 -6.69 35.18 14.85
CA ASN A 89 -6.90 35.14 13.40
C ASN A 89 -6.65 33.74 12.82
N GLY A 90 -5.67 33.02 13.37
CA GLY A 90 -5.42 31.62 13.00
C GLY A 90 -6.52 30.67 13.49
N SER A 91 -7.04 30.89 14.71
CA SER A 91 -8.17 30.13 15.26
C SER A 91 -9.45 30.34 14.45
N ASP A 92 -9.76 31.58 14.09
CA ASP A 92 -10.95 31.92 13.28
C ASP A 92 -10.90 31.19 11.91
N LEU A 93 -9.73 31.15 11.25
CA LEU A 93 -9.52 30.37 10.02
C LEU A 93 -9.61 28.86 10.22
N LEU A 94 -9.19 28.35 11.38
CA LEU A 94 -9.29 26.93 11.69
C LEU A 94 -10.74 26.51 11.94
N ASP A 95 -11.53 27.37 12.60
CA ASP A 95 -12.97 27.16 12.79
C ASP A 95 -13.71 27.13 11.44
N GLU A 96 -13.34 28.02 10.51
CA GLU A 96 -13.82 28.00 9.11
C GLU A 96 -13.44 26.68 8.43
N ALA A 97 -12.18 26.25 8.54
CA ALA A 97 -11.70 25.01 7.94
C ALA A 97 -12.42 23.76 8.48
N GLU A 98 -12.75 23.75 9.78
CA GLU A 98 -13.53 22.68 10.40
C GLU A 98 -15.00 22.69 9.96
N ALA A 99 -15.58 23.85 9.70
CA ALA A 99 -16.93 23.98 9.16
C ALA A 99 -16.99 23.46 7.72
N ASP A 100 -16.05 23.89 6.87
CA ASP A 100 -15.96 23.44 5.48
C ASP A 100 -15.68 21.94 5.37
N LEU A 101 -14.88 21.38 6.28
CA LEU A 101 -14.67 19.93 6.36
C LEU A 101 -15.98 19.17 6.63
N LYS A 102 -16.84 19.70 7.53
CA LYS A 102 -18.15 19.10 7.86
C LYS A 102 -19.15 19.24 6.72
N ASP A 103 -19.07 20.34 5.97
CA ASP A 103 -19.95 20.63 4.84
C ASP A 103 -19.52 19.92 3.54
N GLY A 104 -18.36 19.25 3.54
CA GLY A 104 -17.82 18.52 2.39
C GLY A 104 -17.02 19.38 1.41
N ASN A 105 -16.71 20.63 1.78
CA ASN A 105 -15.91 21.57 1.01
C ASN A 105 -14.40 21.33 1.22
N TYR A 106 -13.91 20.15 0.84
CA TYR A 106 -12.55 19.71 1.19
C TYR A 106 -11.42 20.59 0.67
N THR A 107 -11.61 21.29 -0.46
CA THR A 107 -10.58 22.18 -1.03
C THR A 107 -10.41 23.43 -0.17
N ASP A 108 -11.52 24.02 0.26
CA ASP A 108 -11.53 25.24 1.06
C ASP A 108 -11.03 24.94 2.49
N ALA A 109 -11.51 23.83 3.08
CA ALA A 109 -11.00 23.30 4.35
C ALA A 109 -9.47 23.11 4.36
N ILE A 110 -8.90 22.60 3.26
CA ILE A 110 -7.44 22.45 3.14
C ILE A 110 -6.74 23.81 3.07
N SER A 111 -7.28 24.74 2.27
CA SER A 111 -6.69 26.06 2.07
C SER A 111 -6.65 26.85 3.37
N GLU A 112 -7.78 26.92 4.07
CA GLU A 112 -7.95 27.65 5.33
C GLU A 112 -7.10 27.04 6.45
N ALA A 113 -7.07 25.71 6.59
CA ALA A 113 -6.21 25.05 7.56
C ALA A 113 -4.71 25.28 7.29
N MET A 114 -4.30 25.35 6.02
CA MET A 114 -2.91 25.69 5.67
C MET A 114 -2.58 27.15 6.00
N GLU A 115 -3.51 28.07 5.79
CA GLU A 115 -3.33 29.48 6.16
C GLU A 115 -3.25 29.66 7.67
N ALA A 116 -4.14 29.02 8.44
CA ALA A 116 -4.11 28.96 9.89
C ALA A 116 -2.75 28.43 10.40
N MET A 117 -2.27 27.30 9.85
CA MET A 117 -0.93 26.76 10.17
C MET A 117 0.20 27.75 9.88
N GLY A 118 0.08 28.52 8.79
CA GLY A 118 1.02 29.59 8.45
C GLY A 118 1.10 30.66 9.53
N ILE A 119 -0.06 31.11 10.03
CA ILE A 119 -0.16 32.07 11.14
C ILE A 119 0.45 31.49 12.41
N PHE A 120 0.04 30.29 12.83
CA PHE A 120 0.54 29.64 14.05
C PHE A 120 2.05 29.46 14.01
N LYS A 121 2.60 29.03 12.87
CA LYS A 121 4.05 28.92 12.67
C LYS A 121 4.76 30.26 12.84
N ASN A 122 4.24 31.32 12.23
CA ASN A 122 4.85 32.64 12.32
C ASN A 122 4.81 33.18 13.76
N VAL A 123 3.69 33.01 14.46
CA VAL A 123 3.57 33.36 15.88
C VAL A 123 4.60 32.60 16.73
N TRP A 124 4.71 31.27 16.55
CA TRP A 124 5.68 30.44 17.26
C TRP A 124 7.11 30.95 17.06
N VAL A 125 7.52 31.14 15.80
CA VAL A 125 8.88 31.59 15.45
C VAL A 125 9.17 32.97 16.02
N ASN A 126 8.23 33.90 15.93
CA ASN A 126 8.42 35.26 16.42
C ASN A 126 8.53 35.29 17.95
N ILE A 127 7.69 34.55 18.66
CA ILE A 127 7.74 34.46 20.12
C ILE A 127 9.07 33.85 20.57
N HIS A 128 9.53 32.76 19.94
CA HIS A 128 10.86 32.21 20.22
C HIS A 128 11.99 33.20 19.93
N GLY A 129 11.88 33.96 18.84
CA GLY A 129 12.83 35.02 18.51
C GLY A 129 12.94 36.08 19.61
N ILE A 130 11.80 36.51 20.16
CA ILE A 130 11.72 37.46 21.28
C ILE A 130 12.37 36.86 22.54
N LEU A 131 12.01 35.64 22.90
CA LEU A 131 12.56 34.95 24.07
C LEU A 131 14.10 34.83 23.98
N CYS A 132 14.59 34.43 22.82
CA CYS A 132 16.03 34.34 22.55
C CYS A 132 16.74 35.71 22.63
N ALA A 133 16.11 36.78 22.14
CA ALA A 133 16.66 38.14 22.22
C ALA A 133 16.77 38.64 23.67
N LEU A 134 15.85 38.19 24.54
CA LEU A 134 15.85 38.44 25.98
C LEU A 134 16.79 37.51 26.76
N GLY A 135 17.51 36.62 26.08
CA GLY A 135 18.45 35.67 26.71
C GLY A 135 17.76 34.48 27.40
N ILE A 136 16.46 34.28 27.18
CA ILE A 136 15.70 33.15 27.72
C ILE A 136 15.94 31.94 26.81
N THR A 137 16.37 30.82 27.40
CA THR A 137 16.53 29.56 26.67
C THR A 137 15.18 28.87 26.46
N GLU A 138 15.07 28.03 25.41
CA GLU A 138 13.83 27.28 25.14
C GLU A 138 13.43 26.39 26.34
N ALA A 139 14.40 25.87 27.09
CA ALA A 139 14.15 25.08 28.30
C ALA A 139 13.55 25.92 29.45
N GLU A 140 13.91 27.19 29.56
CA GLU A 140 13.36 28.13 30.55
C GLU A 140 11.97 28.62 30.14
N ALA A 141 11.70 28.77 28.84
CA ALA A 141 10.41 29.21 28.31
C ALA A 141 9.35 28.10 28.26
N GLU A 142 9.75 26.86 27.95
CA GLU A 142 8.81 25.74 27.77
C GLU A 142 8.70 24.81 28.99
N GLY A 143 9.59 24.91 29.99
CA GLY A 143 9.66 23.91 31.05
C GLY A 143 10.17 22.55 30.55
N LYS A 144 10.04 21.51 31.37
CA LYS A 144 10.81 20.24 31.32
C LYS A 144 11.09 19.67 29.89
N PRO A 145 12.27 19.05 29.67
CA PRO A 145 12.74 18.49 28.39
C PRO A 145 11.77 17.51 27.68
N GLU A 146 10.83 16.93 28.43
CA GLU A 146 9.86 15.95 27.94
C GLU A 146 8.88 16.54 26.92
N VAL A 147 8.60 17.86 26.97
CA VAL A 147 7.68 18.55 26.02
C VAL A 147 8.40 18.93 24.72
N GLN A 148 9.69 19.30 24.79
CA GLN A 148 10.50 19.70 23.62
C GLN A 148 10.73 18.56 22.61
N ALA A 149 10.69 17.31 23.06
CA ALA A 149 11.07 16.16 22.24
C ALA A 149 9.89 15.24 21.85
N GLN A 150 8.66 15.62 22.18
CA GLN A 150 7.50 14.78 21.89
C GLN A 150 7.31 14.59 20.37
N GLY A 151 7.65 15.60 19.56
CA GLY A 151 7.72 15.48 18.11
C GLY A 151 8.74 14.45 17.62
N LEU A 152 9.92 14.37 18.24
CA LEU A 152 10.95 13.38 17.92
C LEU A 152 10.51 11.98 18.33
N LEU A 153 9.90 11.81 19.51
CA LEU A 153 9.34 10.52 19.93
C LEU A 153 8.25 10.02 18.98
N VAL A 154 7.37 10.91 18.52
CA VAL A 154 6.35 10.59 17.51
C VAL A 154 7.01 10.19 16.18
N ALA A 155 8.01 10.93 15.73
CA ALA A 155 8.72 10.62 14.48
C ALA A 155 9.47 9.28 14.56
N ILE A 156 10.11 8.98 15.68
CA ILE A 156 10.80 7.71 15.95
C ILE A 156 9.80 6.55 15.94
N ASN A 157 8.65 6.69 16.61
CA ASN A 157 7.60 5.67 16.58
C ASN A 157 7.07 5.42 15.15
N ARG A 158 6.87 6.47 14.36
CA ARG A 158 6.49 6.35 12.94
C ARG A 158 7.56 5.62 12.11
N SER A 159 8.83 5.93 12.33
CA SER A 159 9.94 5.23 11.66
C SER A 159 10.03 3.76 12.09
N LEU A 160 9.78 3.43 13.34
CA LEU A 160 9.68 2.05 13.83
C LEU A 160 8.50 1.29 13.21
N GLU A 161 7.32 1.92 13.07
CA GLU A 161 6.20 1.34 12.34
C GLU A 161 6.53 1.11 10.87
N ARG A 162 7.26 2.04 10.24
CA ARG A 162 7.75 1.87 8.88
C ARG A 162 8.71 0.69 8.77
N ILE A 163 9.64 0.53 9.72
CA ILE A 163 10.52 -0.66 9.79
C ILE A 163 9.68 -1.94 9.87
N LYS A 164 8.69 -2.01 10.77
CA LYS A 164 7.80 -3.19 10.90
C LYS A 164 7.07 -3.53 9.59
N ARG A 165 6.55 -2.53 8.88
CA ARG A 165 5.91 -2.74 7.56
C ARG A 165 6.89 -3.30 6.54
N ILE A 166 8.11 -2.78 6.52
CA ILE A 166 9.17 -3.24 5.62
C ILE A 166 9.60 -4.66 5.99
N GLU A 167 9.77 -4.99 7.27
CA GLU A 167 10.06 -6.34 7.77
C GLU A 167 8.96 -7.34 7.30
N GLY A 168 7.69 -6.96 7.37
CA GLY A 168 6.58 -7.78 6.88
C GLY A 168 6.58 -8.04 5.37
N LEU A 169 7.15 -7.12 4.58
CA LEU A 169 7.33 -7.31 3.12
C LEU A 169 8.60 -8.12 2.79
N ALA A 170 9.54 -8.19 3.73
CA ALA A 170 10.86 -8.77 3.54
C ALA A 170 10.93 -10.25 3.92
N GLU A 171 9.83 -11.00 4.01
CA GLU A 171 9.81 -12.39 4.47
C GLU A 171 10.98 -13.23 3.91
N GLY A 172 11.92 -13.59 4.82
CA GLY A 172 13.11 -14.38 4.52
C GLY A 172 14.35 -13.62 4.03
N LEU A 173 14.35 -12.28 4.01
CA LEU A 173 15.49 -11.44 3.64
C LEU A 173 16.01 -10.69 4.86
N GLU A 174 17.23 -11.03 5.27
CA GLU A 174 17.91 -10.30 6.32
C GLU A 174 18.51 -9.01 5.75
N ILE A 175 17.82 -7.89 5.96
CA ILE A 175 18.27 -6.58 5.50
C ILE A 175 19.01 -5.91 6.66
N LYS A 176 20.34 -6.00 6.66
CA LYS A 176 21.22 -5.42 7.69
C LYS A 176 20.87 -3.95 8.01
N ALA A 177 20.55 -3.14 7.01
CA ALA A 177 20.16 -1.74 7.19
C ALA A 177 18.92 -1.57 8.09
N LEU A 178 17.97 -2.50 8.11
CA LEU A 178 16.82 -2.44 9.03
C LEU A 178 17.22 -2.75 10.48
N LEU A 179 18.13 -3.70 10.69
CA LEU A 179 18.66 -4.01 12.02
C LEU A 179 19.40 -2.81 12.59
N ASP A 180 20.26 -2.19 11.79
CA ASP A 180 21.04 -1.00 12.16
C ASP A 180 20.12 0.20 12.45
N ALA A 181 19.09 0.42 11.61
CA ALA A 181 18.08 1.46 11.83
C ALA A 181 17.29 1.25 13.14
N LYS A 182 16.95 0.00 13.46
CA LYS A 182 16.21 -0.35 14.68
C LYS A 182 17.04 -0.14 15.94
N ALA A 183 18.35 -0.43 15.87
CA ALA A 183 19.28 -0.16 16.96
C ALA A 183 19.37 1.35 17.25
N LEU A 184 19.47 2.18 16.20
CA LEU A 184 19.48 3.65 16.35
C LEU A 184 18.16 4.22 16.92
N LEU A 185 17.04 3.52 16.74
CA LEU A 185 15.72 3.97 17.19
C LEU A 185 15.29 3.30 18.51
N ASN A 186 16.25 2.83 19.32
CA ASN A 186 15.96 2.22 20.62
C ASN A 186 15.29 3.23 21.57
N LEU A 187 14.00 3.02 21.85
CA LEU A 187 13.19 3.95 22.65
C LEU A 187 13.73 4.16 24.07
N THR A 188 14.40 3.18 24.66
CA THR A 188 14.97 3.31 26.02
C THR A 188 16.15 4.29 26.01
N GLU A 189 17.04 4.16 25.03
CA GLU A 189 18.21 5.01 24.88
C GLU A 189 17.83 6.43 24.43
N VAL A 190 16.91 6.52 23.47
CA VAL A 190 16.31 7.77 23.01
C VAL A 190 15.69 8.55 24.17
N LYS A 191 14.86 7.90 25.01
CA LYS A 191 14.22 8.59 26.15
C LYS A 191 15.26 9.11 27.15
N SER A 192 16.28 8.31 27.46
CA SER A 192 17.38 8.72 28.33
C SER A 192 18.14 9.94 27.79
N LEU A 193 18.42 9.98 26.48
CA LEU A 193 19.06 11.13 25.84
C LEU A 193 18.17 12.39 25.88
N LEU A 194 16.87 12.24 25.69
CA LEU A 194 15.92 13.35 25.76
C LEU A 194 15.78 13.89 27.18
N GLU A 195 15.74 13.03 28.20
CA GLU A 195 15.74 13.41 29.62
C GLU A 195 17.00 14.21 30.00
N GLN A 196 18.14 13.91 29.36
CA GLN A 196 19.40 14.62 29.51
C GLN A 196 19.48 15.93 28.68
N GLY A 197 18.46 16.25 27.88
CA GLY A 197 18.42 17.42 27.00
C GLY A 197 19.22 17.26 25.69
N ASN A 198 19.66 16.06 25.34
CA ASN A 198 20.45 15.77 24.13
C ASN A 198 19.55 15.63 22.87
N VAL A 199 18.76 16.66 22.59
CA VAL A 199 17.77 16.67 21.50
C VAL A 199 18.42 16.55 20.12
N SER A 200 19.58 17.19 19.92
CA SER A 200 20.32 17.16 18.65
C SER A 200 20.83 15.77 18.28
N ASP A 201 21.29 15.00 19.27
CA ASP A 201 21.81 13.65 19.03
C ASP A 201 20.68 12.71 18.63
N VAL A 202 19.52 12.83 19.28
CA VAL A 202 18.31 12.07 18.92
C VAL A 202 17.82 12.42 17.52
N ALA A 203 17.87 13.70 17.13
CA ALA A 203 17.54 14.12 15.77
C ALA A 203 18.50 13.52 14.73
N HIS A 204 19.80 13.49 15.03
CA HIS A 204 20.80 12.85 14.17
C HIS A 204 20.58 11.34 14.05
N MET A 205 20.30 10.65 15.16
CA MET A 205 19.97 9.21 15.18
C MET A 205 18.76 8.91 14.30
N LEU A 206 17.70 9.72 14.40
CA LEU A 206 16.51 9.59 13.55
C LEU A 206 16.82 9.82 12.07
N ALA A 207 17.64 10.80 11.74
CA ALA A 207 18.04 11.07 10.36
C ALA A 207 18.84 9.89 9.75
N GLU A 208 19.80 9.36 10.48
CA GLU A 208 20.59 8.20 10.02
C GLU A 208 19.73 6.94 9.91
N ALA A 209 18.83 6.71 10.87
CA ALA A 209 17.87 5.61 10.78
C ALA A 209 16.97 5.73 9.55
N ASN A 210 16.50 6.94 9.20
CA ASN A 210 15.69 7.16 8.01
C ASN A 210 16.46 6.92 6.71
N LYS A 211 17.75 7.24 6.67
CA LYS A 211 18.63 6.90 5.55
C LYS A 211 18.77 5.39 5.37
N LEU A 212 19.02 4.66 6.46
CA LEU A 212 19.08 3.20 6.46
C LEU A 212 17.74 2.55 6.06
N ILE A 213 16.61 3.11 6.49
CA ILE A 213 15.28 2.68 6.04
C ILE A 213 15.11 2.86 4.53
N ALA A 214 15.61 3.97 3.96
CA ALA A 214 15.57 4.20 2.52
C ALA A 214 16.46 3.21 1.75
N GLU A 215 17.65 2.90 2.27
CA GLU A 215 18.54 1.87 1.73
C GLU A 215 17.88 0.48 1.75
N ALA A 216 17.23 0.12 2.87
CA ALA A 216 16.47 -1.11 2.97
C ALA A 216 15.34 -1.21 1.94
N HIS A 217 14.62 -0.10 1.72
CA HIS A 217 13.55 -0.05 0.73
C HIS A 217 14.09 -0.21 -0.70
N LYS A 218 15.25 0.39 -1.01
CA LYS A 218 15.95 0.22 -2.29
C LYS A 218 16.39 -1.24 -2.49
N ALA A 219 16.90 -1.89 -1.45
CA ALA A 219 17.29 -3.30 -1.51
C ALA A 219 16.08 -4.23 -1.77
N LEU A 220 14.95 -3.96 -1.11
CA LEU A 220 13.71 -4.71 -1.37
C LEU A 220 13.20 -4.52 -2.79
N LYS A 221 13.21 -3.29 -3.29
CA LYS A 221 12.83 -2.98 -4.67
C LYS A 221 13.69 -3.78 -5.65
N ALA A 222 15.02 -3.72 -5.51
CA ALA A 222 15.95 -4.45 -6.37
C ALA A 222 15.73 -5.97 -6.32
N ASN A 223 15.49 -6.54 -5.13
CA ASN A 223 15.22 -7.97 -5.00
C ASN A 223 13.86 -8.38 -5.61
N ALA A 224 12.83 -7.55 -5.46
CA ALA A 224 11.54 -7.78 -6.11
C ALA A 224 11.67 -7.73 -7.63
N GLU A 225 12.45 -6.78 -8.16
CA GLU A 225 12.75 -6.64 -9.58
C GLU A 225 13.53 -7.86 -10.12
N ALA A 226 14.52 -8.35 -9.37
CA ALA A 226 15.27 -9.56 -9.73
C ALA A 226 14.37 -10.81 -9.77
N LYS A 227 13.55 -11.05 -8.72
CA LYS A 227 12.58 -12.16 -8.69
C LYS A 227 11.57 -12.07 -9.84
N MET A 228 11.22 -10.86 -10.26
CA MET A 228 10.35 -10.65 -11.41
C MET A 228 11.04 -11.02 -12.72
N ALA A 229 12.31 -10.61 -12.92
CA ALA A 229 13.10 -11.02 -14.08
C ALA A 229 13.19 -12.55 -14.22
N GLU A 230 13.35 -13.28 -13.10
CA GLU A 230 13.27 -14.74 -13.11
C GLU A 230 11.89 -15.28 -13.51
N ARG A 231 10.80 -14.66 -13.02
CA ARG A 231 9.44 -15.05 -13.41
C ARG A 231 9.21 -14.85 -14.91
N MET A 232 9.81 -13.82 -15.49
CA MET A 232 9.75 -13.56 -16.94
C MET A 232 10.49 -14.62 -17.75
N GLU A 233 11.66 -15.02 -17.29
CA GLU A 233 12.41 -16.12 -17.92
C GLU A 233 11.59 -17.42 -17.92
N ARG A 234 10.98 -17.76 -16.77
CA ARG A 234 10.09 -18.92 -16.64
C ARG A 234 8.83 -18.82 -17.52
N PHE A 235 8.32 -17.60 -17.74
CA PHE A 235 7.19 -17.39 -18.65
C PHE A 235 7.61 -17.63 -20.11
N ARG A 236 8.79 -17.14 -20.53
CA ARG A 236 9.35 -17.40 -21.87
C ARG A 236 9.47 -18.89 -22.14
N ILE A 237 10.11 -19.62 -21.23
CA ILE A 237 10.37 -21.04 -21.38
C ILE A 237 9.05 -21.78 -21.61
N ARG A 238 8.05 -21.57 -20.75
CA ARG A 238 6.73 -22.21 -20.88
C ARG A 238 6.02 -21.88 -22.18
N ILE A 239 6.14 -20.64 -22.66
CA ILE A 239 5.56 -20.23 -23.94
C ILE A 239 6.24 -20.93 -25.11
N MET A 240 7.58 -20.95 -25.10
CA MET A 240 8.37 -21.57 -26.17
C MET A 240 8.12 -23.07 -26.23
N GLU A 241 8.11 -23.75 -25.09
CA GLU A 241 7.78 -25.18 -24.98
C GLU A 241 6.38 -25.48 -25.54
N ARG A 242 5.38 -24.65 -25.20
CA ARG A 242 4.03 -24.81 -25.75
C ARG A 242 4.00 -24.60 -27.25
N LEU A 243 4.68 -23.57 -27.76
CA LEU A 243 4.72 -23.29 -29.19
C LEU A 243 5.42 -24.38 -29.98
N GLU A 244 6.54 -24.92 -29.48
CA GLU A 244 7.22 -26.07 -30.09
C GLU A 244 6.33 -27.31 -30.11
N ALA A 245 5.58 -27.58 -29.03
CA ALA A 245 4.59 -28.66 -29.01
C ALA A 245 3.43 -28.46 -30.01
N MET A 246 3.13 -27.22 -30.39
CA MET A 246 2.09 -26.88 -31.37
C MET A 246 2.60 -26.96 -32.83
N VAL A 247 3.87 -26.64 -33.08
CA VAL A 247 4.54 -26.83 -34.39
C VAL A 247 4.51 -28.29 -34.83
N GLY A 248 4.49 -29.25 -33.89
CA GLY A 248 4.30 -30.66 -34.21
C GLY A 248 2.87 -31.07 -34.59
N LYS A 249 1.87 -30.20 -34.38
CA LYS A 249 0.43 -30.50 -34.56
C LYS A 249 -0.26 -29.70 -35.66
N LEU A 250 0.34 -28.59 -36.08
CA LEU A 250 -0.16 -27.71 -37.15
C LEU A 250 0.88 -27.62 -38.26
N ASN A 251 0.44 -27.36 -39.49
CA ASN A 251 1.38 -27.01 -40.56
C ASN A 251 1.90 -25.57 -40.36
N GLU A 252 3.00 -25.23 -41.02
CA GLU A 252 3.67 -23.93 -40.88
C GLU A 252 2.77 -22.74 -41.29
N ALA A 253 1.88 -22.94 -42.27
CA ALA A 253 0.94 -21.92 -42.74
C ALA A 253 -0.15 -21.58 -41.70
N ASP A 254 -0.71 -22.59 -41.03
CA ASP A 254 -1.71 -22.40 -39.97
C ASP A 254 -1.09 -21.66 -38.76
N LEU A 255 0.17 -21.95 -38.46
CA LEU A 255 0.93 -21.27 -37.41
C LEU A 255 1.23 -19.82 -37.76
N ASP A 256 1.69 -19.56 -38.98
CA ASP A 256 1.98 -18.19 -39.44
C ASP A 256 0.70 -17.35 -39.55
N GLU A 257 -0.45 -17.95 -39.89
CA GLU A 257 -1.74 -17.24 -39.88
C GLU A 257 -2.16 -16.84 -38.46
N ILE A 258 -2.08 -17.78 -37.49
CA ILE A 258 -2.41 -17.49 -36.09
C ILE A 258 -1.44 -16.45 -35.48
N ILE A 259 -0.16 -16.49 -35.86
CA ILE A 259 0.86 -15.51 -35.49
C ILE A 259 0.59 -14.15 -36.16
N GLY A 260 0.17 -14.16 -37.43
CA GLY A 260 -0.32 -13.05 -38.23
C GLY A 260 -1.39 -12.24 -37.49
N GLU A 261 -2.40 -12.94 -36.98
CA GLU A 261 -3.50 -12.35 -36.21
C GLU A 261 -3.05 -11.73 -34.86
N MET A 262 -1.88 -12.09 -34.33
CA MET A 262 -1.28 -11.44 -33.14
C MET A 262 -0.52 -10.15 -33.47
N GLY A 263 -0.41 -9.83 -34.76
CA GLY A 263 0.30 -8.66 -35.29
C GLY A 263 1.77 -8.92 -35.59
N PHE A 264 2.17 -10.18 -35.80
CA PHE A 264 3.53 -10.56 -36.19
C PHE A 264 3.49 -11.26 -37.55
N ARG A 265 4.46 -11.03 -38.42
CA ARG A 265 4.44 -11.55 -39.79
C ARG A 265 4.68 -13.05 -39.88
N ASN A 266 5.40 -13.62 -38.91
CA ASN A 266 5.74 -15.04 -38.84
C ASN A 266 6.28 -15.41 -37.46
N MET A 267 6.45 -16.71 -37.23
CA MET A 267 6.97 -17.27 -35.99
C MET A 267 8.36 -16.74 -35.59
N GLY A 268 9.20 -16.40 -36.56
CA GLY A 268 10.52 -15.82 -36.32
C GLY A 268 10.45 -14.43 -35.67
N GLU A 269 9.63 -13.54 -36.22
CA GLU A 269 9.42 -12.20 -35.68
C GLU A 269 8.81 -12.25 -34.27
N PHE A 270 7.89 -13.17 -34.05
CA PHE A 270 7.29 -13.41 -32.75
C PHE A 270 8.33 -13.84 -31.69
N ARG A 271 9.19 -14.81 -32.01
CA ARG A 271 10.30 -15.26 -31.14
C ARG A 271 11.26 -14.12 -30.84
N GLN A 272 11.59 -13.30 -31.84
CA GLN A 272 12.46 -12.15 -31.67
C GLN A 272 11.84 -11.10 -30.73
N ALA A 273 10.54 -10.84 -30.87
CA ALA A 273 9.82 -9.91 -29.99
C ALA A 273 9.80 -10.39 -28.52
N LEU A 274 9.60 -11.69 -28.27
CA LEU A 274 9.70 -12.29 -26.94
C LEU A 274 11.10 -12.14 -26.33
N ASN A 275 12.14 -12.41 -27.12
CA ASN A 275 13.53 -12.30 -26.66
C ASN A 275 13.90 -10.83 -26.34
N ASN A 276 13.47 -9.89 -27.19
CA ASN A 276 13.69 -8.47 -26.96
C ASN A 276 12.98 -7.98 -25.70
N LEU A 277 11.73 -8.41 -25.46
CA LEU A 277 10.99 -8.04 -24.25
C LEU A 277 11.71 -8.44 -22.96
N ILE A 278 12.35 -9.62 -22.96
CA ILE A 278 13.05 -10.14 -21.79
C ILE A 278 14.38 -9.44 -21.59
N LYS A 279 15.08 -9.14 -22.69
CA LYS A 279 16.29 -8.33 -22.66
C LYS A 279 15.98 -6.94 -22.09
N GLU A 280 14.97 -6.26 -22.64
CA GLU A 280 14.49 -4.96 -22.14
C GLU A 280 14.09 -5.05 -20.68
N ALA A 281 13.39 -6.10 -20.26
CA ALA A 281 12.97 -6.23 -18.88
C ALA A 281 14.12 -6.48 -17.90
N ARG A 282 15.20 -7.16 -18.32
CA ARG A 282 16.43 -7.27 -17.53
C ARG A 282 17.12 -5.91 -17.42
N GLU A 283 17.26 -5.21 -18.54
CA GLU A 283 17.86 -3.87 -18.60
C GLU A 283 17.07 -2.86 -17.74
N HIS A 284 15.73 -2.89 -17.81
CA HIS A 284 14.86 -2.04 -16.98
C HIS A 284 14.80 -2.49 -15.51
N ALA A 285 14.98 -3.78 -15.20
CA ALA A 285 15.12 -4.23 -13.82
C ALA A 285 16.44 -3.75 -13.20
N GLU A 286 17.54 -3.76 -13.96
CA GLU A 286 18.83 -3.21 -13.54
C GLU A 286 18.78 -1.67 -13.39
N ALA A 287 17.98 -0.99 -14.21
CA ALA A 287 17.77 0.45 -14.14
C ALA A 287 16.69 0.90 -13.12
N GLY A 288 15.91 -0.02 -12.54
CA GLY A 288 14.83 0.29 -11.59
C GLY A 288 13.56 0.88 -12.22
N GLU A 289 13.33 0.64 -13.52
CA GLU A 289 12.28 1.19 -14.39
C GLU A 289 11.29 0.11 -14.89
N MET A 290 10.94 -0.83 -14.02
CA MET A 290 10.17 -2.04 -14.37
C MET A 290 8.73 -1.80 -14.89
N GLY A 291 8.17 -0.60 -14.67
CA GLY A 291 6.79 -0.28 -15.09
C GLY A 291 6.56 -0.43 -16.59
N TYR A 292 7.54 -0.07 -17.41
CA TYR A 292 7.47 -0.20 -18.87
C TYR A 292 7.46 -1.68 -19.32
N ALA A 293 8.35 -2.49 -18.74
CA ALA A 293 8.43 -3.93 -19.02
C ALA A 293 7.15 -4.68 -18.58
N LEU A 294 6.56 -4.32 -17.44
CA LEU A 294 5.29 -4.87 -16.94
C LEU A 294 4.11 -4.53 -17.87
N GLY A 295 4.05 -3.30 -18.37
CA GLY A 295 3.04 -2.88 -19.34
C GLY A 295 3.08 -3.74 -20.61
N LYS A 296 4.28 -3.95 -21.16
CA LYS A 296 4.47 -4.81 -22.35
C LYS A 296 4.14 -6.28 -22.07
N LEU A 297 4.51 -6.81 -20.90
CA LEU A 297 4.15 -8.16 -20.47
C LEU A 297 2.65 -8.38 -20.37
N LYS A 298 1.92 -7.44 -19.76
CA LYS A 298 0.47 -7.51 -19.63
C LYS A 298 -0.19 -7.57 -21.01
N ASN A 299 0.27 -6.73 -21.93
CA ASN A 299 -0.19 -6.74 -23.32
C ASN A 299 0.10 -8.08 -24.00
N LEU A 300 1.31 -8.62 -23.84
CA LEU A 300 1.67 -9.91 -24.41
C LEU A 300 0.87 -11.07 -23.81
N GLY A 301 0.62 -11.05 -22.50
CA GLY A 301 -0.21 -12.04 -21.81
C GLY A 301 -1.65 -12.06 -22.31
N GLU A 302 -2.24 -10.90 -22.58
CA GLU A 302 -3.57 -10.79 -23.19
C GLU A 302 -3.58 -11.30 -24.64
N LYS A 303 -2.55 -10.98 -25.44
CA LYS A 303 -2.37 -11.57 -26.78
C LYS A 303 -2.27 -13.10 -26.73
N PHE A 304 -1.56 -13.65 -25.74
CA PHE A 304 -1.45 -15.09 -25.52
C PHE A 304 -2.76 -15.77 -25.13
N LYS A 305 -3.58 -15.13 -24.31
CA LYS A 305 -4.93 -15.63 -24.02
C LYS A 305 -5.79 -15.70 -25.28
N GLY A 306 -5.68 -14.69 -26.15
CA GLY A 306 -6.33 -14.68 -27.46
C GLY A 306 -5.85 -15.81 -28.36
N PHE A 307 -4.53 -16.02 -28.44
CA PHE A 307 -3.91 -17.13 -29.16
C PHE A 307 -4.42 -18.48 -28.67
N ALA A 308 -4.38 -18.73 -27.35
CA ALA A 308 -4.77 -20.02 -26.78
C ALA A 308 -6.24 -20.36 -27.07
N ARG A 309 -7.14 -19.37 -26.99
CA ARG A 309 -8.56 -19.55 -27.33
C ARG A 309 -8.78 -19.91 -28.80
N ARG A 310 -8.02 -19.30 -29.71
CA ARG A 310 -8.17 -19.52 -31.17
C ARG A 310 -7.48 -20.80 -31.64
N PHE A 311 -6.33 -21.12 -31.06
CA PHE A 311 -5.68 -22.42 -31.28
C PHE A 311 -6.64 -23.56 -30.93
N VAL A 312 -7.32 -23.46 -29.79
CA VAL A 312 -8.36 -24.42 -29.40
C VAL A 312 -9.50 -24.42 -30.41
N ALA A 313 -10.07 -23.27 -30.79
CA ALA A 313 -11.14 -23.23 -31.78
C ALA A 313 -10.80 -23.87 -33.15
N ARG A 314 -9.52 -23.82 -33.60
CA ARG A 314 -9.08 -24.44 -34.86
C ARG A 314 -8.64 -25.91 -34.75
N THR A 315 -8.33 -26.39 -33.54
CA THR A 315 -7.84 -27.77 -33.31
C THR A 315 -8.90 -28.70 -32.72
N VAL A 316 -10.07 -28.15 -32.36
CA VAL A 316 -11.23 -28.89 -31.87
C VAL A 316 -11.98 -29.54 -33.04
N PRO A 317 -12.14 -30.88 -33.07
CA PRO A 317 -12.91 -31.58 -34.10
C PRO A 317 -14.36 -31.06 -34.16
N PRO A 318 -15.05 -31.11 -35.32
CA PRO A 318 -16.44 -30.66 -35.46
C PRO A 318 -17.40 -31.29 -34.44
N GLU A 319 -17.10 -32.53 -34.02
CA GLU A 319 -17.84 -33.32 -33.02
C GLU A 319 -17.87 -32.67 -31.62
N ALA A 320 -16.93 -31.78 -31.29
CA ALA A 320 -16.84 -31.09 -30.00
C ALA A 320 -17.46 -29.67 -30.01
N GLN A 321 -18.12 -29.26 -31.11
CA GLN A 321 -18.84 -27.97 -31.16
C GLN A 321 -20.16 -27.97 -30.36
N GLU A 322 -20.74 -29.15 -30.08
CA GLU A 322 -21.95 -29.34 -29.27
C GLU A 322 -21.68 -29.51 -27.77
N GLU A 323 -20.46 -29.24 -27.30
CA GLU A 323 -20.16 -29.28 -25.87
C GLU A 323 -20.97 -28.24 -25.08
N ASN A 324 -21.67 -28.76 -24.07
CA ASN A 324 -22.44 -28.05 -23.07
C ASN A 324 -21.84 -28.36 -21.68
N PRO A 325 -20.76 -27.65 -21.26
CA PRO A 325 -20.22 -27.82 -19.93
C PRO A 325 -21.20 -27.25 -18.90
N ALA A 326 -21.60 -28.07 -17.93
CA ALA A 326 -22.52 -27.67 -16.87
C ALA A 326 -22.09 -28.29 -15.54
N LEU A 327 -22.23 -27.52 -14.46
CA LEU A 327 -21.90 -27.94 -13.10
C LEU A 327 -23.09 -27.68 -12.19
N GLU A 328 -23.26 -28.57 -11.21
CA GLU A 328 -24.13 -28.35 -10.07
C GLU A 328 -23.30 -28.46 -8.78
N VAL A 329 -23.64 -27.62 -7.80
CA VAL A 329 -22.96 -27.58 -6.51
C VAL A 329 -23.99 -27.71 -5.41
N TRP A 330 -23.69 -28.54 -4.41
CA TRP A 330 -24.46 -28.64 -3.17
C TRP A 330 -23.53 -28.42 -1.98
N VAL A 331 -24.06 -27.77 -0.94
CA VAL A 331 -23.32 -27.49 0.29
C VAL A 331 -24.10 -28.05 1.47
N GLU A 332 -23.51 -29.00 2.17
CA GLU A 332 -23.96 -29.44 3.48
C GLU A 332 -23.09 -28.79 4.55
N LYS A 333 -23.73 -28.18 5.56
CA LYS A 333 -23.03 -27.50 6.66
C LYS A 333 -23.26 -28.23 7.98
N ARG A 334 -22.21 -28.33 8.78
CA ARG A 334 -22.26 -28.83 10.16
C ARG A 334 -21.56 -27.83 11.08
N ALA A 335 -22.35 -27.14 11.90
CA ALA A 335 -21.86 -26.23 12.91
C ALA A 335 -21.35 -26.99 14.14
N LEU A 336 -20.16 -26.64 14.60
CA LEU A 336 -19.54 -27.07 15.85
C LEU A 336 -19.16 -25.81 16.65
N LYS A 337 -19.02 -25.91 17.98
CA LYS A 337 -18.86 -24.75 18.89
C LYS A 337 -17.98 -23.60 18.37
N ASN A 338 -16.86 -23.90 17.72
CA ASN A 338 -15.91 -22.90 17.23
C ASN A 338 -15.54 -23.07 15.74
N GLN A 339 -16.27 -23.91 15.00
CA GLN A 339 -15.94 -24.20 13.60
C GLN A 339 -17.17 -24.65 12.81
N VAL A 340 -17.22 -24.33 11.53
CA VAL A 340 -18.20 -24.86 10.59
C VAL A 340 -17.47 -25.80 9.63
N VAL A 341 -17.97 -27.02 9.51
CA VAL A 341 -17.51 -27.98 8.50
C VAL A 341 -18.48 -27.92 7.34
N LEU A 342 -17.97 -27.69 6.13
CA LEU A 342 -18.75 -27.69 4.89
C LEU A 342 -18.34 -28.91 4.06
N SER A 343 -19.33 -29.71 3.67
CA SER A 343 -19.21 -30.77 2.67
C SER A 343 -19.78 -30.23 1.36
N ILE A 344 -18.92 -29.99 0.38
CA ILE A 344 -19.27 -29.36 -0.88
C ILE A 344 -19.16 -30.41 -1.98
N THR A 345 -20.30 -30.79 -2.56
CA THR A 345 -20.34 -31.76 -3.66
C THR A 345 -20.48 -31.00 -4.97
N VAL A 346 -19.57 -31.27 -5.90
CA VAL A 346 -19.57 -30.71 -7.25
C VAL A 346 -19.85 -31.85 -8.22
N LYS A 347 -20.86 -31.71 -9.07
CA LYS A 347 -21.19 -32.70 -10.10
C LYS A 347 -21.12 -32.07 -11.48
N ASN A 348 -20.53 -32.80 -12.41
CA ASN A 348 -20.61 -32.48 -13.82
C ASN A 348 -21.95 -32.96 -14.40
N THR A 349 -22.82 -32.02 -14.75
CA THR A 349 -24.11 -32.29 -15.40
C THR A 349 -24.08 -32.02 -16.90
N GLY A 350 -22.92 -31.57 -17.41
CA GLY A 350 -22.69 -31.38 -18.84
C GLY A 350 -22.42 -32.68 -19.58
N ASN A 351 -22.17 -32.55 -20.89
CA ASN A 351 -21.85 -33.67 -21.79
C ASN A 351 -20.36 -33.79 -22.13
N CYS A 352 -19.47 -33.06 -21.44
CA CYS A 352 -18.03 -33.05 -21.69
C CYS A 352 -17.21 -33.09 -20.39
N ASP A 353 -15.96 -33.52 -20.49
CA ASP A 353 -14.99 -33.47 -19.38
C ASP A 353 -14.75 -32.02 -18.93
N ILE A 354 -14.77 -31.76 -17.62
CA ILE A 354 -14.44 -30.46 -17.03
C ILE A 354 -13.13 -30.58 -16.27
N GLU A 355 -12.15 -29.74 -16.64
CA GLU A 355 -10.90 -29.60 -15.91
C GLU A 355 -10.96 -28.43 -14.91
N PHE A 356 -10.27 -28.60 -13.79
CA PHE A 356 -10.20 -27.64 -12.71
C PHE A 356 -8.76 -27.25 -12.39
N PRO A 357 -8.52 -26.02 -11.91
CA PRO A 357 -7.16 -25.50 -11.70
C PRO A 357 -6.39 -26.17 -10.56
N ASN A 358 -7.07 -26.90 -9.68
CA ASN A 358 -6.46 -27.50 -8.50
C ASN A 358 -7.32 -28.64 -7.91
N ALA A 359 -6.77 -29.33 -6.91
CA ALA A 359 -7.45 -30.43 -6.22
C ALA A 359 -8.74 -30.02 -5.48
N ALA A 360 -8.91 -28.73 -5.19
CA ALA A 360 -10.12 -28.16 -4.59
C ALA A 360 -11.09 -27.60 -5.65
N LEU A 361 -10.97 -28.02 -6.91
CA LEU A 361 -11.90 -27.69 -7.98
C LEU A 361 -12.08 -26.18 -8.23
N GLY A 362 -11.05 -25.37 -7.95
CA GLY A 362 -11.14 -23.92 -8.09
C GLY A 362 -12.14 -23.26 -7.13
N LEU A 363 -12.46 -23.94 -6.02
CA LEU A 363 -13.42 -23.50 -5.02
C LEU A 363 -13.01 -22.18 -4.35
N VAL A 364 -13.98 -21.28 -4.23
CA VAL A 364 -13.92 -20.05 -3.46
C VAL A 364 -15.19 -19.96 -2.61
N ILE A 365 -15.04 -19.67 -1.33
CA ILE A 365 -16.16 -19.29 -0.46
C ILE A 365 -16.22 -17.78 -0.42
N GLU A 366 -17.40 -17.24 -0.68
CA GLU A 366 -17.71 -15.81 -0.69
C GLU A 366 -18.69 -15.52 0.45
N LYS A 367 -18.61 -14.32 1.03
CA LYS A 367 -19.54 -13.82 2.05
C LYS A 367 -20.30 -12.64 1.47
N ASN A 368 -21.61 -12.57 1.69
CA ASN A 368 -22.41 -11.41 1.35
C ASN A 368 -22.16 -10.31 2.38
N VAL A 369 -21.61 -9.19 1.92
CA VAL A 369 -21.41 -7.98 2.71
C VAL A 369 -22.17 -6.87 1.99
N THR A 370 -23.23 -6.35 2.63
CA THR A 370 -24.02 -5.23 2.11
C THR A 370 -24.57 -5.43 0.68
N GLY A 371 -24.89 -6.66 0.29
CA GLY A 371 -25.41 -6.99 -1.04
C GLY A 371 -24.33 -7.39 -2.07
N GLU A 372 -23.06 -7.32 -1.70
CA GLU A 372 -21.93 -7.72 -2.55
C GLU A 372 -21.28 -9.02 -2.05
N TRP A 373 -20.95 -9.92 -2.98
CA TRP A 373 -20.26 -11.17 -2.67
C TRP A 373 -18.74 -10.96 -2.67
N ILE A 374 -18.13 -10.99 -1.48
CA ILE A 374 -16.69 -10.77 -1.31
C ILE A 374 -16.00 -12.11 -1.03
N PRO A 375 -14.85 -12.41 -1.66
CA PRO A 375 -14.07 -13.62 -1.36
C PRO A 375 -13.71 -13.69 0.13
N TYR A 376 -14.17 -14.74 0.80
CA TYR A 376 -13.99 -14.96 2.24
C TYR A 376 -12.93 -16.02 2.53
N TYR A 377 -12.95 -17.14 1.80
CA TYR A 377 -12.03 -18.25 2.02
C TYR A 377 -11.67 -18.97 0.72
N LYS A 378 -10.39 -19.33 0.57
CA LYS A 378 -9.90 -20.18 -0.53
C LYS A 378 -9.17 -21.37 0.07
N PRO A 379 -9.57 -22.62 -0.22
CA PRO A 379 -8.89 -23.80 0.32
C PRO A 379 -7.45 -23.85 -0.17
N VAL A 380 -6.53 -24.22 0.74
CA VAL A 380 -5.17 -24.58 0.32
C VAL A 380 -5.25 -25.94 -0.36
N SER A 381 -4.90 -25.98 -1.65
CA SER A 381 -5.02 -27.18 -2.47
C SER A 381 -3.76 -27.41 -3.30
N VAL A 382 -3.44 -28.66 -3.56
CA VAL A 382 -2.37 -29.05 -4.49
C VAL A 382 -2.69 -28.49 -5.88
N GLN A 383 -1.72 -27.82 -6.50
CA GLN A 383 -1.83 -27.26 -7.85
C GLN A 383 -1.66 -28.36 -8.92
N VAL A 384 -2.61 -29.30 -8.94
CA VAL A 384 -2.70 -30.36 -9.94
C VAL A 384 -4.06 -30.25 -10.61
N LEU A 385 -4.08 -30.34 -11.94
CA LEU A 385 -5.32 -30.36 -12.72
C LEU A 385 -6.15 -31.58 -12.32
N VAL A 386 -7.43 -31.35 -12.04
CA VAL A 386 -8.39 -32.40 -11.71
C VAL A 386 -9.49 -32.38 -12.76
N ASN A 387 -9.94 -33.55 -13.18
CA ASN A 387 -10.97 -33.70 -14.18
C ASN A 387 -12.22 -34.30 -13.54
N LEU A 388 -13.40 -33.88 -14.01
CA LEU A 388 -14.68 -34.54 -13.75
C LEU A 388 -15.30 -34.95 -15.09
N GLU A 389 -15.54 -36.25 -15.24
CA GLU A 389 -16.26 -36.81 -16.39
C GLU A 389 -17.77 -36.49 -16.31
N PRO A 390 -18.50 -36.52 -17.44
CA PRO A 390 -19.96 -36.34 -17.43
C PRO A 390 -20.67 -37.28 -16.44
N GLY A 391 -21.46 -36.70 -15.54
CA GLY A 391 -22.18 -37.43 -14.49
C GLY A 391 -21.36 -37.71 -13.21
N GLU A 392 -20.04 -37.51 -13.24
CA GLU A 392 -19.17 -37.69 -12.07
C GLU A 392 -19.41 -36.59 -11.04
N SER A 393 -19.28 -36.96 -9.77
CA SER A 393 -19.35 -36.02 -8.65
C SER A 393 -18.15 -36.19 -7.72
N LYS A 394 -17.66 -35.08 -7.19
CA LYS A 394 -16.58 -35.07 -6.20
C LYS A 394 -16.94 -34.20 -5.02
N GLU A 395 -16.69 -34.73 -3.83
CA GLU A 395 -16.91 -34.05 -2.57
C GLU A 395 -15.61 -33.42 -2.07
N ILE A 396 -15.70 -32.19 -1.59
CA ILE A 396 -14.64 -31.47 -0.90
C ILE A 396 -15.13 -31.08 0.49
N THR A 397 -14.40 -31.52 1.52
CA THR A 397 -14.68 -31.09 2.89
C THR A 397 -13.75 -29.95 3.29
N ILE A 398 -14.31 -28.83 3.74
CA ILE A 398 -13.55 -27.71 4.29
C ILE A 398 -13.96 -27.41 5.73
N ARG A 399 -13.03 -26.85 6.51
CA ARG A 399 -13.25 -26.43 7.89
C ARG A 399 -12.95 -24.96 8.01
N ILE A 400 -13.95 -24.19 8.42
CA ILE A 400 -13.83 -22.75 8.68
C ILE A 400 -13.86 -22.56 10.20
N VAL A 401 -12.78 -21.99 10.76
CA VAL A 401 -12.64 -21.77 12.20
C VAL A 401 -13.18 -20.39 12.53
N LYS A 402 -14.13 -20.31 13.47
CA LYS A 402 -14.81 -19.08 13.90
C LYS A 402 -15.30 -18.21 12.72
N PRO A 403 -16.13 -18.75 11.82
CA PRO A 403 -16.79 -17.92 10.82
C PRO A 403 -17.70 -16.89 11.50
N ASP A 404 -17.81 -15.72 10.90
CA ASP A 404 -18.85 -14.75 11.27
C ASP A 404 -20.23 -15.30 10.88
N GLU A 405 -21.27 -14.79 11.51
CA GLU A 405 -22.64 -15.03 11.07
C GLU A 405 -22.90 -14.30 9.74
N GLY A 406 -23.75 -14.88 8.89
CA GLY A 406 -24.20 -14.27 7.63
C GLY A 406 -24.44 -15.24 6.49
N ASP A 407 -24.67 -14.70 5.30
CA ASP A 407 -24.89 -15.47 4.07
C ASP A 407 -23.58 -15.67 3.31
N TYR A 408 -23.38 -16.91 2.86
CA TYR A 408 -22.19 -17.37 2.18
C TYR A 408 -22.55 -18.05 0.87
N ARG A 409 -21.59 -18.12 -0.04
CA ARG A 409 -21.72 -18.83 -1.32
C ARG A 409 -20.46 -19.60 -1.62
N ALA A 410 -20.60 -20.88 -1.94
CA ALA A 410 -19.52 -21.70 -2.47
C ALA A 410 -19.55 -21.61 -3.99
N THR A 411 -18.49 -21.11 -4.61
CA THR A 411 -18.36 -20.94 -6.07
C THR A 411 -17.21 -21.80 -6.57
N VAL A 412 -17.45 -22.63 -7.59
CA VAL A 412 -16.43 -23.46 -8.23
C VAL A 412 -16.23 -23.04 -9.67
N ASN A 413 -14.99 -23.13 -10.17
CA ASN A 413 -14.62 -22.65 -11.49
C ASN A 413 -13.78 -23.70 -12.22
N GLY A 414 -14.27 -24.14 -13.37
CA GLY A 414 -13.58 -25.06 -14.27
C GLY A 414 -13.68 -24.60 -15.72
N TRP A 415 -13.20 -25.44 -16.62
CA TRP A 415 -13.35 -25.25 -18.07
C TRP A 415 -13.49 -26.60 -18.76
N SER A 416 -14.21 -26.64 -19.89
CA SER A 416 -14.20 -27.84 -20.74
C SER A 416 -12.75 -28.18 -21.14
N LYS A 417 -12.40 -29.45 -21.05
CA LYS A 417 -11.08 -29.98 -21.42
C LYS A 417 -10.72 -29.74 -22.89
N ILE A 418 -11.72 -29.78 -23.77
CA ILE A 418 -11.52 -29.72 -25.22
C ILE A 418 -11.71 -28.29 -25.72
N THR A 419 -12.85 -27.66 -25.43
CA THR A 419 -13.16 -26.31 -25.95
C THR A 419 -12.64 -25.16 -25.08
N LEU A 420 -12.16 -25.44 -23.87
CA LEU A 420 -11.79 -24.44 -22.86
C LEU A 420 -12.92 -23.44 -22.52
N LYS A 421 -14.18 -23.77 -22.82
CA LYS A 421 -15.33 -22.96 -22.41
C LYS A 421 -15.36 -22.91 -20.87
N PRO A 422 -15.35 -21.72 -20.25
CA PRO A 422 -15.40 -21.61 -18.80
C PRO A 422 -16.77 -22.05 -18.29
N VAL A 423 -16.78 -22.70 -17.12
CA VAL A 423 -18.00 -23.11 -16.43
C VAL A 423 -17.87 -22.79 -14.95
N THR A 424 -18.91 -22.16 -14.42
CA THR A 424 -19.00 -21.74 -13.02
C THR A 424 -20.33 -22.20 -12.47
N ALA A 425 -20.31 -22.74 -11.26
CA ALA A 425 -21.51 -23.05 -10.50
C ALA A 425 -21.33 -22.61 -9.06
N SER A 426 -22.44 -22.30 -8.41
CA SER A 426 -22.42 -21.82 -7.05
C SER A 426 -23.63 -22.31 -6.24
N ALA A 427 -23.45 -22.36 -4.93
CA ALA A 427 -24.50 -22.72 -3.99
C ALA A 427 -24.41 -21.84 -2.75
N GLU A 428 -25.53 -21.24 -2.38
CA GLU A 428 -25.65 -20.33 -1.24
C GLU A 428 -26.03 -21.08 0.03
N PHE A 429 -25.49 -20.63 1.16
CA PHE A 429 -25.75 -21.18 2.49
C PHE A 429 -25.51 -20.11 3.56
N SER A 430 -26.28 -20.10 4.64
CA SER A 430 -26.04 -19.18 5.75
C SER A 430 -25.24 -19.85 6.87
N ILE A 431 -24.38 -19.11 7.57
CA ILE A 431 -23.78 -19.54 8.83
C ILE A 431 -24.53 -18.80 9.95
N PRO A 432 -25.17 -19.54 10.88
CA PRO A 432 -25.94 -18.95 11.97
C PRO A 432 -25.07 -18.41 13.08
#